data_AF-A0ABD3M9Y5-F1
#
_entry.id   AF-A0ABD3M9Y5-F1
#
_cell.length_a   1.000
_cell.length_b   1.000
_cell.length_c   1.000
_cell.angle_alpha   90.00
_cell.angle_beta   90.00
_cell.angle_gamma   90.00
#
_symmetry.space_group_name_H-M   'P 1'
#
loop_
_entity.id
_entity.type
_entity.pdbx_description
1 polymer ?
#
loop_
_entity_poly.entity_id
_entity_poly.type
_entity_poly.pdbx_seq_one_letter_code
_entity_poly.pdbx_strand_id
1 'polypeptide(L)'
;MTSAWIASTGNSSSKSNYWTTTQSLLAVGALIATTASIYIVSTRHRARPTKTDDDIYDGDTSSSPSSTDNAQLLPSHIQREIYKLRQRKSKIPLISMKKPMYDNVYMLDQERELLCTISMKKARWYINKGIAEWSTFQNGTTTANIGNDAKCIRLLFAHSGRNRQRPSSNNTSIEQQTTTTTSSERLYLCSTKRNICVSCGKSDHHIRHYIVPYAYRTLLPKQYKSHMSHDIVILCPECHLDCERLTKRRMKDMEYELRMNDMRRKSEENDDIGLAYYNTIDPVIDDPKLGQVRSCALALLKWKATMPQEQVERYEMIVRTYLASNVCTDDEEKKLTILNRTGGMELTKLQLQHAINVKYRTKNPNYIPGAEIVIQSLNGEDRRIELFIREWRTFFIKTVHPQHMPLGWKVDNPVVCGSRDTDDDENDDDDERVGGDNDSRGVVKTW
;
A
#
# COMPACT_ATOMS: atom_id res chain seq x y z
N MET A 1 -41.39 -46.66 32.52
CA MET A 1 -41.52 -48.11 32.31
C MET A 1 -42.02 -48.33 30.91
N THR A 2 -41.11 -48.68 30.00
CA THR A 2 -41.31 -48.72 28.55
C THR A 2 -41.61 -50.14 28.07
N SER A 3 -42.77 -50.30 27.45
CA SER A 3 -43.22 -51.40 26.57
C SER A 3 -42.32 -51.44 25.31
N ALA A 4 -41.83 -52.55 24.73
CA ALA A 4 -42.38 -53.84 24.32
C ALA A 4 -42.46 -53.97 22.77
N TRP A 5 -41.61 -54.85 22.23
CA TRP A 5 -41.86 -55.88 21.17
C TRP A 5 -41.72 -55.58 19.64
N ILE A 6 -40.89 -56.44 19.00
CA ILE A 6 -40.97 -57.15 17.69
C ILE A 6 -40.34 -56.57 16.40
N ALA A 7 -39.20 -57.20 16.03
CA ALA A 7 -38.84 -57.99 14.83
C ALA A 7 -39.02 -57.52 13.36
N SER A 8 -37.88 -57.66 12.64
CA SER A 8 -37.63 -58.41 11.38
C SER A 8 -38.24 -57.95 10.04
N THR A 9 -37.34 -57.54 9.13
CA THR A 9 -37.15 -57.96 7.71
C THR A 9 -35.75 -57.41 7.30
N GLY A 10 -34.90 -57.94 6.42
CA GLY A 10 -34.87 -59.06 5.49
C GLY A 10 -33.58 -58.90 4.63
N ASN A 11 -32.92 -60.02 4.31
CA ASN A 11 -31.84 -60.28 3.32
C ASN A 11 -31.92 -59.45 2.01
N SER A 12 -30.94 -59.26 1.12
CA SER A 12 -29.56 -59.72 0.89
C SER A 12 -29.11 -59.14 -0.48
N SER A 13 -27.83 -58.83 -0.72
CA SER A 13 -27.06 -59.23 -1.93
C SER A 13 -25.70 -58.51 -2.10
N SER A 14 -24.64 -59.32 -2.01
CA SER A 14 -23.41 -59.37 -2.84
C SER A 14 -23.08 -58.20 -3.78
N LYS A 15 -21.85 -57.64 -3.62
CA LYS A 15 -20.82 -57.56 -4.70
C LYS A 15 -19.46 -57.03 -4.23
N SER A 16 -18.44 -57.88 -4.44
CA SER A 16 -17.09 -57.60 -4.99
C SER A 16 -16.12 -56.62 -4.28
N ASN A 17 -15.05 -57.21 -3.77
CA ASN A 17 -13.74 -56.62 -3.50
C ASN A 17 -13.16 -55.87 -4.72
N TYR A 18 -12.59 -54.67 -4.53
CA TYR A 18 -11.43 -54.11 -5.28
C TYR A 18 -11.06 -52.73 -4.70
N TRP A 19 -10.34 -52.64 -3.58
CA TRP A 19 -9.76 -51.36 -3.11
C TRP A 19 -8.47 -51.59 -2.30
N THR A 20 -7.36 -51.87 -2.99
CA THR A 20 -6.01 -51.83 -2.39
C THR A 20 -4.94 -51.50 -3.44
N THR A 21 -5.05 -50.38 -4.16
CA THR A 21 -3.88 -49.85 -4.94
C THR A 21 -3.94 -48.35 -5.27
N THR A 22 -4.37 -47.47 -4.36
CA THR A 22 -4.36 -46.01 -4.62
C THR A 22 -3.79 -45.13 -3.50
N GLN A 23 -3.32 -45.69 -2.38
CA GLN A 23 -2.74 -44.90 -1.29
C GLN A 23 -1.21 -44.66 -1.36
N SER A 24 -0.48 -45.31 -2.28
CA SER A 24 1.00 -45.20 -2.32
C SER A 24 1.55 -44.07 -3.21
N LEU A 25 0.73 -43.44 -4.06
CA LEU A 25 1.20 -42.41 -4.99
C LEU A 25 1.11 -40.97 -4.44
N LEU A 26 0.25 -40.71 -3.46
CA LEU A 26 0.12 -39.38 -2.83
C LEU A 26 1.21 -39.11 -1.78
N ALA A 27 1.76 -40.16 -1.15
CA ALA A 27 2.80 -40.01 -0.13
C ALA A 27 4.19 -39.66 -0.71
N VAL A 28 4.51 -40.14 -1.92
CA VAL A 28 5.81 -39.86 -2.57
C VAL A 28 5.85 -38.44 -3.18
N GLY A 29 4.71 -37.92 -3.67
CA GLY A 29 4.60 -36.55 -4.18
C GLY A 29 4.77 -35.46 -3.12
N ALA A 30 4.34 -35.73 -1.87
CA ALA A 30 4.45 -34.76 -0.77
C ALA A 30 5.88 -34.63 -0.19
N LEU A 31 6.70 -35.67 -0.28
CA LEU A 31 8.09 -35.65 0.21
C LEU A 31 9.07 -34.95 -0.75
N ILE A 32 8.80 -34.97 -2.05
CA ILE A 32 9.66 -34.28 -3.05
C ILE A 32 9.41 -32.76 -3.03
N ALA A 33 8.18 -32.32 -2.81
CA ALA A 33 7.84 -30.88 -2.74
C ALA A 33 8.36 -30.20 -1.45
N THR A 34 8.40 -30.92 -0.34
CA THR A 34 8.90 -30.40 0.95
C THR A 34 10.43 -30.34 0.99
N THR A 35 11.13 -31.33 0.43
CA THR A 35 12.60 -31.33 0.33
C THR A 35 13.13 -30.27 -0.66
N ALA A 36 12.46 -30.06 -1.80
CA ALA A 36 12.81 -28.98 -2.74
C ALA A 36 12.58 -27.57 -2.14
N SER A 37 11.52 -27.40 -1.34
CA SER A 37 11.21 -26.12 -0.67
C SER A 37 12.20 -25.79 0.44
N ILE A 38 12.69 -26.79 1.20
CA ILE A 38 13.72 -26.61 2.22
C ILE A 38 15.10 -26.34 1.58
N TYR A 39 15.41 -26.97 0.43
CA TYR A 39 16.68 -26.75 -0.27
C TYR A 39 16.80 -25.32 -0.84
N ILE A 40 15.72 -24.77 -1.42
CA ILE A 40 15.70 -23.40 -1.99
C ILE A 40 15.80 -22.32 -0.90
N VAL A 41 15.25 -22.57 0.30
CA VAL A 41 15.36 -21.65 1.44
C VAL A 41 16.75 -21.73 2.10
N SER A 42 17.35 -22.94 2.19
CA SER A 42 18.68 -23.11 2.80
C SER A 42 19.83 -22.53 1.96
N THR A 43 19.73 -22.61 0.62
CA THR A 43 20.77 -22.08 -0.29
C THR A 43 20.78 -20.55 -0.36
N ARG A 44 19.64 -19.88 -0.14
CA ARG A 44 19.58 -18.41 -0.04
C ARG A 44 20.14 -17.85 1.27
N HIS A 45 20.17 -18.63 2.33
CA HIS A 45 20.74 -18.21 3.63
C HIS A 45 22.26 -18.43 3.76
N ARG A 46 22.90 -19.15 2.84
CA ARG A 46 24.32 -19.55 2.97
C ARG A 46 25.34 -18.64 2.26
N ALA A 47 24.93 -17.52 1.68
CA ALA A 47 25.87 -16.55 1.12
C ALA A 47 26.14 -15.42 2.13
N ARG A 48 27.04 -15.68 3.09
CA ARG A 48 27.68 -14.67 3.93
C ARG A 48 29.19 -14.84 3.78
N PRO A 49 29.95 -13.91 3.19
CA PRO A 49 31.39 -13.97 3.32
C PRO A 49 31.75 -13.48 4.72
N THR A 50 32.53 -14.31 5.40
CA THR A 50 33.23 -13.99 6.64
C THR A 50 34.16 -12.81 6.42
N LYS A 51 34.08 -11.84 7.33
CA LYS A 51 34.98 -10.69 7.42
C LYS A 51 36.30 -11.17 8.02
N THR A 52 37.40 -11.05 7.29
CA THR A 52 38.75 -11.01 7.85
C THR A 52 39.25 -9.59 7.61
N ASP A 53 39.55 -8.89 8.69
CA ASP A 53 40.27 -7.62 8.68
C ASP A 53 41.71 -7.91 8.21
N ASP A 54 42.17 -7.17 7.22
CA ASP A 54 43.59 -6.80 7.05
C ASP A 54 43.64 -5.50 6.23
N ASP A 55 44.19 -4.46 6.87
CA ASP A 55 44.45 -3.15 6.32
C ASP A 55 45.59 -3.21 5.29
N ILE A 56 45.33 -2.88 4.03
CA ILE A 56 46.38 -2.35 3.13
C ILE A 56 45.81 -1.18 2.32
N TYR A 57 46.34 -0.01 2.63
CA TYR A 57 46.31 1.20 1.84
C TYR A 57 47.01 0.94 0.50
N ASP A 58 46.37 1.25 -0.62
CA ASP A 58 47.04 1.89 -1.76
C ASP A 58 46.00 2.43 -2.73
N GLY A 59 46.10 3.73 -2.99
CA GLY A 59 45.49 4.30 -4.18
C GLY A 59 46.32 3.91 -5.38
N ASP A 60 45.67 3.50 -6.46
CA ASP A 60 46.09 4.01 -7.76
C ASP A 60 45.05 3.85 -8.85
N THR A 61 45.17 4.78 -9.77
CA THR A 61 44.29 5.04 -10.90
C THR A 61 44.64 4.07 -12.02
N SER A 62 43.88 2.99 -12.22
CA SER A 62 43.92 2.26 -13.49
C SER A 62 42.60 1.59 -13.82
N SER A 63 41.92 2.16 -14.81
CA SER A 63 40.83 1.58 -15.57
C SER A 63 41.23 0.23 -16.16
N SER A 64 40.62 -0.85 -15.66
CA SER A 64 40.62 -2.18 -16.30
C SER A 64 39.22 -2.49 -16.85
N PRO A 65 39.03 -2.66 -18.17
CA PRO A 65 37.76 -3.05 -18.77
C PRO A 65 37.73 -4.57 -18.98
N SER A 66 37.10 -5.34 -18.09
CA SER A 66 37.02 -6.80 -18.31
C SER A 66 35.79 -7.52 -17.75
N SER A 67 34.66 -6.84 -17.55
CA SER A 67 33.40 -7.52 -17.16
C SER A 67 32.25 -7.43 -18.17
N THR A 68 32.47 -6.78 -19.33
CA THR A 68 31.42 -6.56 -20.34
C THR A 68 31.32 -7.65 -21.42
N ASP A 69 32.37 -8.43 -21.68
CA ASP A 69 32.38 -9.36 -22.84
C ASP A 69 31.59 -10.66 -22.64
N ASN A 70 31.44 -11.15 -21.41
CA ASN A 70 30.68 -12.38 -21.15
C ASN A 70 29.14 -12.19 -21.22
N ALA A 71 28.64 -10.96 -21.24
CA ALA A 71 27.20 -10.70 -21.25
C ALA A 71 26.57 -10.86 -22.64
N GLN A 72 27.35 -10.71 -23.73
CA GLN A 72 26.85 -10.82 -25.11
C GLN A 72 26.58 -12.26 -25.55
N LEU A 73 27.15 -13.26 -24.86
CA LEU A 73 26.93 -14.69 -25.13
C LEU A 73 25.68 -15.28 -24.45
N LEU A 74 24.99 -14.50 -23.61
CA LEU A 74 23.79 -14.97 -22.90
C LEU A 74 22.54 -14.89 -23.79
N PRO A 75 21.54 -15.78 -23.61
CA PRO A 75 20.24 -15.67 -24.25
C PRO A 75 19.60 -14.27 -24.08
N SER A 76 18.89 -13.79 -25.11
CA SER A 76 18.32 -12.42 -25.16
C SER A 76 17.45 -12.07 -23.96
N HIS A 77 16.69 -13.03 -23.43
CA HIS A 77 15.85 -12.82 -22.24
C HIS A 77 16.70 -12.55 -20.98
N ILE A 78 17.85 -13.23 -20.84
CA ILE A 78 18.78 -13.02 -19.72
C ILE A 78 19.47 -11.66 -19.86
N GLN A 79 19.92 -11.30 -21.06
CA GLN A 79 20.49 -9.97 -21.34
C GLN A 79 19.51 -8.85 -20.97
N ARG A 80 18.23 -9.01 -21.34
CA ARG A 80 17.17 -8.06 -21.01
C ARG A 80 16.95 -7.95 -19.49
N GLU A 81 16.98 -9.05 -18.75
CA GLU A 81 16.87 -9.01 -17.29
C GLU A 81 18.09 -8.35 -16.63
N ILE A 82 19.31 -8.62 -17.10
CA ILE A 82 20.53 -7.94 -16.63
C ILE A 82 20.42 -6.42 -16.88
N TYR A 83 19.97 -6.01 -18.07
CA TYR A 83 19.75 -4.60 -18.39
C TYR A 83 18.74 -3.96 -17.44
N LYS A 84 17.58 -4.61 -17.21
CA LYS A 84 16.58 -4.12 -16.25
C LYS A 84 17.14 -4.01 -14.84
N LEU A 85 17.93 -5.00 -14.39
CA LEU A 85 18.58 -4.97 -13.07
C LEU A 85 19.58 -3.81 -12.96
N ARG A 86 20.41 -3.56 -13.99
CA ARG A 86 21.31 -2.40 -14.03
C ARG A 86 20.54 -1.08 -13.96
N GLN A 87 19.47 -0.94 -14.73
CA GLN A 87 18.60 0.24 -14.72
C GLN A 87 17.89 0.44 -13.38
N ARG A 88 17.49 -0.64 -12.70
CA ARG A 88 16.93 -0.55 -11.34
C ARG A 88 17.99 -0.07 -10.36
N LYS A 89 19.20 -0.63 -10.40
CA LYS A 89 20.31 -0.25 -9.53
C LYS A 89 20.73 1.21 -9.71
N SER A 90 20.83 1.69 -10.95
CA SER A 90 21.18 3.10 -11.20
C SER A 90 20.14 4.09 -10.66
N LYS A 91 18.88 3.67 -10.52
CA LYS A 91 17.80 4.49 -9.95
C LYS A 91 17.69 4.43 -8.43
N ILE A 92 18.39 3.51 -7.75
CA ILE A 92 18.32 3.36 -6.29
C ILE A 92 18.64 4.67 -5.55
N PRO A 93 19.73 5.41 -5.88
CA PRO A 93 20.04 6.65 -5.19
C PRO A 93 18.95 7.73 -5.34
N LEU A 94 18.17 7.69 -6.43
CA LEU A 94 17.10 8.67 -6.69
C LEU A 94 15.87 8.45 -5.81
N ILE A 95 15.59 7.19 -5.46
CA ILE A 95 14.45 6.81 -4.62
C ILE A 95 14.82 6.68 -3.13
N SER A 96 16.12 6.59 -2.82
CA SER A 96 16.62 6.52 -1.46
C SER A 96 16.39 7.83 -0.72
N MET A 97 16.14 7.74 0.58
CA MET A 97 16.15 8.88 1.48
C MET A 97 17.52 9.57 1.46
N LYS A 98 17.52 10.90 1.31
CA LYS A 98 18.74 11.72 1.30
C LYS A 98 19.27 12.04 2.70
N LYS A 99 18.42 11.92 3.72
CA LYS A 99 18.73 12.15 5.13
C LYS A 99 18.35 10.91 5.93
N PRO A 100 19.03 10.63 7.04
CA PRO A 100 18.59 9.57 7.96
C PRO A 100 17.14 9.82 8.41
N MET A 101 16.40 8.74 8.66
CA MET A 101 15.03 8.82 9.16
C MET A 101 14.99 9.16 10.65
N TYR A 102 15.89 8.56 11.42
CA TYR A 102 15.98 8.74 12.86
C TYR A 102 17.23 9.57 13.21
N ASP A 103 17.02 10.77 13.75
CA ASP A 103 18.10 11.58 14.33
C ASP A 103 18.39 11.18 15.79
N ASN A 104 17.44 10.50 16.46
CA ASN A 104 17.51 10.06 17.85
C ASN A 104 17.88 11.18 18.84
N VAL A 105 17.26 12.37 18.71
CA VAL A 105 17.40 13.42 19.73
C VAL A 105 16.53 13.05 20.92
N TYR A 106 17.09 13.00 22.12
CA TYR A 106 16.33 12.66 23.32
C TYR A 106 15.54 13.87 23.81
N MET A 107 14.29 13.66 24.20
CA MET A 107 13.44 14.70 24.79
C MET A 107 13.16 14.35 26.24
N LEU A 108 13.51 15.26 27.14
CA LEU A 108 13.34 15.15 28.58
C LEU A 108 12.18 16.03 29.05
N ASP A 109 11.53 15.64 30.14
CA ASP A 109 10.58 16.50 30.86
C ASP A 109 11.29 17.61 31.67
N GLN A 110 10.52 18.37 32.46
CA GLN A 110 11.08 19.42 33.32
C GLN A 110 12.05 18.86 34.37
N GLU A 111 11.76 17.65 34.86
CA GLU A 111 12.49 16.90 35.88
C GLU A 111 13.66 16.07 35.33
N ARG A 112 13.94 16.18 34.03
CA ARG A 112 15.03 15.48 33.30
C ARG A 112 14.78 13.98 33.10
N GLU A 113 13.55 13.51 33.25
CA GLU A 113 13.15 12.15 32.90
C GLU A 113 12.95 12.02 31.39
N LEU A 114 13.36 10.87 30.84
CA LEU A 114 13.27 10.61 29.40
C LEU A 114 11.82 10.36 28.97
N LEU A 115 11.32 11.19 28.04
CA LEU A 115 9.99 11.06 27.45
C LEU A 115 10.00 10.20 26.18
N CYS A 116 10.83 10.59 25.20
CA CYS A 116 10.98 9.85 23.96
C CYS A 116 12.18 10.34 23.13
N THR A 117 12.40 9.67 22.00
CA THR A 117 13.32 10.10 20.94
C THR A 117 12.54 10.83 19.84
N ILE A 118 13.08 11.95 19.37
CA ILE A 118 12.48 12.80 18.34
C ILE A 118 13.47 13.10 17.21
N SER A 119 12.95 13.65 16.10
CA SER A 119 13.80 14.15 15.02
C SER A 119 14.45 15.48 15.39
N MET A 120 15.58 15.77 14.75
CA MET A 120 16.30 17.04 14.88
C MET A 120 15.41 18.22 14.46
N LYS A 121 14.56 18.02 13.46
CA LYS A 121 13.58 19.03 13.02
C LYS A 121 12.58 19.37 14.14
N LYS A 122 12.04 18.35 14.82
CA LYS A 122 11.14 18.57 15.96
C LYS A 122 11.87 19.24 17.11
N ALA A 123 13.07 18.77 17.46
CA ALA A 123 13.86 19.37 18.52
C ALA A 123 14.07 20.87 18.29
N ARG A 124 14.53 21.25 17.10
CA ARG A 124 14.71 22.66 16.71
C ARG A 124 13.41 23.47 16.78
N TRP A 125 12.27 22.87 16.45
CA TRP A 125 10.97 23.56 16.58
C TRP A 125 10.68 23.93 18.03
N TYR A 126 10.87 23.02 18.99
CA TYR A 126 10.67 23.31 20.42
C TYR A 126 11.65 24.38 20.94
N ILE A 127 12.93 24.29 20.54
CA ILE A 127 13.96 25.29 20.90
C ILE A 127 13.59 26.67 20.35
N ASN A 128 13.27 26.76 19.05
CA ASN A 128 12.95 28.04 18.40
C ASN A 128 11.66 28.67 18.93
N LYS A 129 10.75 27.85 19.47
CA LYS A 129 9.53 28.34 20.14
C LYS A 129 9.78 28.80 21.58
N GLY A 130 10.99 28.63 22.12
CA GLY A 130 11.31 29.02 23.49
C GLY A 130 10.66 28.14 24.57
N ILE A 131 10.20 26.94 24.20
CA ILE A 131 9.51 26.01 25.10
C ILE A 131 10.36 24.78 25.46
N ALA A 132 11.61 24.75 25.00
CA ALA A 132 12.62 23.78 25.38
C ALA A 132 14.01 24.41 25.31
N GLU A 133 14.98 23.79 25.97
CA GLU A 133 16.40 24.14 25.90
C GLU A 133 17.25 22.91 25.56
N TRP A 134 18.46 23.11 25.02
CA TRP A 134 19.44 22.03 24.91
C TRP A 134 19.92 21.64 26.31
N SER A 135 19.99 20.34 26.58
CA SER A 135 20.39 19.80 27.88
C SER A 135 21.46 18.73 27.70
N THR A 136 22.01 18.27 28.82
CA THR A 136 22.77 17.02 28.93
C THR A 136 22.02 16.05 29.84
N PHE A 137 22.32 14.75 29.75
CA PHE A 137 21.88 13.77 30.73
C PHE A 137 22.64 14.00 32.05
N GLN A 138 21.98 13.81 33.20
CA GLN A 138 22.69 13.82 34.48
C GLN A 138 23.58 12.58 34.57
N ASN A 139 24.84 12.79 34.97
CA ASN A 139 25.78 11.71 35.27
C ASN A 139 25.26 10.91 36.48
N GLY A 140 24.50 9.83 36.24
CA GLY A 140 24.04 8.96 37.33
C GLY A 140 22.80 8.12 37.03
N THR A 141 21.97 8.48 36.06
CA THR A 141 20.79 7.66 35.72
C THR A 141 21.21 6.51 34.80
N THR A 142 20.94 5.29 35.24
CA THR A 142 21.32 3.99 34.68
C THR A 142 20.93 3.79 33.21
N THR A 143 21.64 4.47 32.30
CA THR A 143 21.54 4.25 30.85
C THR A 143 22.97 4.15 30.31
N ALA A 144 23.61 3.03 30.60
CA ALA A 144 25.02 2.71 30.33
C ALA A 144 25.44 2.71 28.84
N ASN A 145 24.64 3.27 27.92
CA ASN A 145 24.89 3.23 26.47
C ASN A 145 24.67 4.58 25.76
N ILE A 146 24.48 5.68 26.48
CA ILE A 146 24.33 7.00 25.87
C ILE A 146 25.73 7.61 25.73
N GLY A 147 26.29 7.62 24.52
CA GLY A 147 27.59 8.23 24.26
C GLY A 147 27.61 9.74 24.55
N ASN A 148 28.78 10.29 24.86
CA ASN A 148 28.97 11.71 25.22
C ASN A 148 28.44 12.73 24.19
N ASP A 149 28.21 12.31 22.93
CA ASP A 149 27.68 13.17 21.85
C ASP A 149 26.14 13.11 21.69
N ALA A 150 25.44 12.48 22.64
CA ALA A 150 23.98 12.35 22.59
C ALA A 150 23.29 13.72 22.72
N LYS A 151 22.55 14.10 21.68
CA LYS A 151 21.79 15.35 21.65
C LYS A 151 20.51 15.18 22.45
N CYS A 152 20.27 16.02 23.45
CA CYS A 152 19.00 16.04 24.15
C CYS A 152 18.46 17.45 24.37
N ILE A 153 17.14 17.56 24.39
CA ILE A 153 16.42 18.78 24.76
C ILE A 153 15.59 18.51 26.01
N ARG A 154 15.40 19.55 26.83
CA ARG A 154 14.57 19.52 28.03
C ARG A 154 13.38 20.45 27.84
N LEU A 155 12.17 19.96 28.05
CA LEU A 155 10.97 20.79 28.00
C LEU A 155 10.94 21.76 29.18
N LEU A 156 10.48 22.98 28.93
CA LEU A 156 10.32 24.02 29.96
C LEU A 156 8.90 24.05 30.54
N PHE A 157 8.01 23.15 30.10
CA PHE A 157 6.63 23.02 30.56
C PHE A 157 6.33 21.56 30.94
N ALA A 158 5.38 21.34 31.84
CA ALA A 158 4.96 20.00 32.24
C ALA A 158 4.26 19.30 31.06
N HIS A 159 4.65 18.06 30.76
CA HIS A 159 3.98 17.29 29.71
C HIS A 159 2.61 16.78 30.20
N SER A 160 1.61 16.78 29.31
CA SER A 160 0.30 16.20 29.58
C SER A 160 0.45 14.70 29.87
N GLY A 161 0.35 14.32 31.14
CA GLY A 161 0.56 12.93 31.59
C GLY A 161 0.93 12.81 33.07
N ARG A 162 1.46 13.88 33.68
CA ARG A 162 1.83 13.87 35.11
C ARG A 162 0.66 14.17 36.08
N ASN A 163 -0.52 14.52 35.57
CA ASN A 163 -1.63 14.99 36.42
C ASN A 163 -2.52 13.88 37.04
N ARG A 164 -2.20 12.59 36.92
CA ARG A 164 -3.04 11.49 37.48
C ARG A 164 -2.31 10.34 38.19
N GLN A 165 -1.08 10.53 38.68
CA GLN A 165 -0.46 9.52 39.55
C GLN A 165 0.14 10.16 40.80
N ARG A 166 -0.74 10.66 41.68
CA ARG A 166 -0.48 10.62 43.11
C ARG A 166 -1.17 9.36 43.61
N PRO A 167 -0.47 8.32 44.09
CA PRO A 167 -1.14 7.12 44.56
C PRO A 167 -1.89 7.48 45.83
N SER A 168 -3.20 7.68 45.71
CA SER A 168 -4.09 7.54 46.86
C SER A 168 -4.18 6.05 47.12
N SER A 169 -3.66 5.62 48.26
CA SER A 169 -3.78 4.27 48.77
C SER A 169 -5.22 3.77 48.63
N ASN A 170 -5.35 2.55 48.12
CA ASN A 170 -6.53 1.69 48.03
C ASN A 170 -7.28 1.75 46.70
N ASN A 171 -6.88 0.89 45.77
CA ASN A 171 -7.81 -0.11 45.22
C ASN A 171 -7.08 -1.23 44.48
N THR A 172 -7.23 -2.43 45.02
CA THR A 172 -6.70 -3.68 44.52
C THR A 172 -7.56 -4.17 43.34
N SER A 173 -6.91 -4.80 42.35
CA SER A 173 -7.47 -5.77 41.41
C SER A 173 -8.18 -5.31 40.11
N ILE A 174 -7.62 -4.36 39.35
CA ILE A 174 -7.76 -4.29 37.87
C ILE A 174 -6.45 -3.73 37.23
N GLU A 175 -5.30 -4.42 37.36
CA GLU A 175 -4.00 -3.82 36.97
C GLU A 175 -3.05 -4.70 36.12
N GLN A 176 -3.47 -5.89 35.68
CA GLN A 176 -2.51 -6.80 35.02
C GLN A 176 -2.45 -6.71 33.48
N GLN A 177 -3.43 -6.09 32.80
CA GLN A 177 -3.40 -5.95 31.32
C GLN A 177 -2.96 -4.56 30.83
N THR A 178 -3.11 -3.51 31.63
CA THR A 178 -2.75 -2.12 31.25
C THR A 178 -1.27 -1.79 31.47
N THR A 179 -0.59 -2.52 32.36
CA THR A 179 0.81 -2.25 32.75
C THR A 179 1.85 -2.71 31.71
N THR A 180 1.61 -3.80 30.98
CA THR A 180 2.55 -4.37 30.00
C THR A 180 2.59 -3.61 28.66
N THR A 181 1.44 -3.12 28.20
CA THR A 181 1.33 -2.33 26.97
C THR A 181 2.01 -0.97 27.14
N THR A 182 1.77 -0.30 28.27
CA THR A 182 2.41 0.97 28.65
C THR A 182 3.94 0.85 28.72
N SER A 183 4.45 -0.27 29.24
CA SER A 183 5.89 -0.55 29.29
C SER A 183 6.51 -0.74 27.90
N SER A 184 5.83 -1.43 26.98
CA SER A 184 6.32 -1.68 25.62
C SER A 184 6.31 -0.43 24.75
N GLU A 185 5.27 0.40 24.87
CA GLU A 185 5.17 1.68 24.18
C GLU A 185 6.24 2.67 24.67
N ARG A 186 6.42 2.80 25.99
CA ARG A 186 7.51 3.61 26.56
C ARG A 186 8.87 3.15 26.06
N LEU A 187 9.10 1.83 26.01
CA LEU A 187 10.33 1.26 25.47
C LEU A 187 10.54 1.63 23.99
N TYR A 188 9.47 1.60 23.18
CA TYR A 188 9.53 2.03 21.78
C TYR A 188 9.85 3.51 21.63
N LEU A 189 9.18 4.37 22.39
CA LEU A 189 9.36 5.81 22.29
C LEU A 189 10.74 6.25 22.77
N CYS A 190 11.23 5.69 23.88
CA CYS A 190 12.50 6.07 24.51
C CYS A 190 13.74 5.43 23.87
N SER A 191 13.59 4.34 23.12
CA SER A 191 14.73 3.65 22.51
C SER A 191 15.25 4.34 21.25
N THR A 192 16.57 4.31 21.09
CA THR A 192 17.27 4.72 19.87
C THR A 192 16.95 3.76 18.73
N LYS A 193 16.63 4.32 17.57
CA LYS A 193 16.26 3.55 16.38
C LYS A 193 17.40 3.61 15.37
N ARG A 194 17.77 2.46 14.81
CA ARG A 194 18.85 2.37 13.81
C ARG A 194 18.31 2.73 12.42
N ASN A 195 19.10 3.46 11.64
CA ASN A 195 18.79 3.77 10.25
C ASN A 195 19.19 2.60 9.33
N ILE A 196 18.49 1.46 9.46
CA ILE A 196 18.75 0.24 8.67
C ILE A 196 17.43 -0.36 8.19
N CYS A 197 17.50 -1.17 7.13
CA CYS A 197 16.36 -1.96 6.69
C CYS A 197 15.88 -2.90 7.82
N VAL A 198 14.61 -2.80 8.24
CA VAL A 198 14.06 -3.65 9.30
C VAL A 198 13.96 -5.13 8.88
N SER A 199 13.94 -5.41 7.57
CA SER A 199 13.90 -6.77 7.03
C SER A 199 15.28 -7.42 7.01
N CYS A 200 16.24 -6.82 6.28
CA CYS A 200 17.54 -7.46 6.00
C CYS A 200 18.76 -6.78 6.63
N GLY A 201 18.59 -5.64 7.30
CA GLY A 201 19.67 -4.97 8.06
C GLY A 201 20.62 -4.09 7.25
N LYS A 202 20.47 -4.01 5.92
CA LYS A 202 21.30 -3.13 5.06
C LYS A 202 21.18 -1.66 5.46
N SER A 203 22.31 -0.94 5.43
CA SER A 203 22.47 0.47 5.81
C SER A 203 22.71 1.43 4.62
N ASP A 204 22.81 0.93 3.38
CA ASP A 204 23.30 1.76 2.25
C ASP A 204 22.23 2.71 1.71
N HIS A 205 21.06 2.15 1.39
CA HIS A 205 19.94 2.87 0.79
C HIS A 205 18.63 2.48 1.46
N HIS A 206 17.81 3.48 1.73
CA HIS A 206 16.64 3.36 2.58
C HIS A 206 15.44 4.06 1.97
N ILE A 207 14.28 3.44 2.13
CA ILE A 207 12.98 3.97 1.75
C ILE A 207 12.11 3.94 3.01
N ARG A 208 11.38 5.03 3.22
CA ARG A 208 10.33 5.10 4.24
C ARG A 208 9.14 4.26 3.77
N HIS A 209 8.81 3.22 4.52
CA HIS A 209 7.66 2.37 4.26
C HIS A 209 6.55 2.60 5.29
N TYR A 210 5.32 2.63 4.83
CA TYR A 210 4.13 2.75 5.67
C TYR A 210 3.49 1.37 5.80
N ILE A 211 3.47 0.80 7.02
CA ILE A 211 2.91 -0.53 7.29
C ILE A 211 1.43 -0.58 6.91
N VAL A 212 0.69 0.46 7.30
CA VAL A 212 -0.67 0.70 6.80
C VAL A 212 -0.56 1.53 5.51
N PRO A 213 -1.05 1.02 4.36
CA PRO A 213 -0.94 1.72 3.09
C PRO A 213 -1.44 3.16 3.14
N TYR A 214 -0.68 4.08 2.52
CA TYR A 214 -0.99 5.51 2.58
C TYR A 214 -2.38 5.85 2.04
N ALA A 215 -2.85 5.11 1.03
CA ALA A 215 -4.19 5.28 0.45
C ALA A 215 -5.34 5.07 1.47
N TYR A 216 -5.17 4.17 2.44
CA TYR A 216 -6.12 4.04 3.55
C TYR A 216 -5.87 5.11 4.61
N ARG A 217 -4.60 5.39 4.90
CA ARG A 217 -4.12 6.29 5.94
C ARG A 217 -4.56 7.75 5.75
N THR A 218 -4.84 8.17 4.52
CA THR A 218 -5.42 9.48 4.22
C THR A 218 -6.91 9.55 4.52
N LEU A 219 -7.62 8.42 4.50
CA LEU A 219 -9.07 8.32 4.66
C LEU A 219 -9.49 8.02 6.11
N LEU A 220 -8.58 7.58 6.97
CA LEU A 220 -8.88 7.30 8.39
C LEU A 220 -9.28 8.58 9.19
N PRO A 221 -10.07 8.44 10.28
CA PRO A 221 -10.36 9.55 11.19
C PRO A 221 -9.10 10.19 11.80
N LYS A 222 -9.21 11.46 12.23
CA LYS A 222 -8.07 12.27 12.71
C LYS A 222 -7.33 11.62 13.89
N GLN A 223 -8.03 10.96 14.80
CA GLN A 223 -7.42 10.31 15.97
C GLN A 223 -6.39 9.23 15.59
N TYR A 224 -6.59 8.52 14.48
CA TYR A 224 -5.67 7.49 13.97
C TYR A 224 -4.53 8.06 13.11
N LYS A 225 -4.49 9.38 12.88
CA LYS A 225 -3.45 10.06 12.09
C LYS A 225 -2.33 10.66 12.95
N SER A 226 -2.45 10.72 14.27
CA SER A 226 -1.46 11.38 15.13
C SER A 226 -0.33 10.45 15.61
N HIS A 227 -0.64 9.18 15.92
CA HIS A 227 0.33 8.18 16.40
C HIS A 227 1.05 7.44 15.26
N MET A 228 1.43 8.17 14.19
CA MET A 228 1.90 7.55 12.94
C MET A 228 3.23 6.80 13.07
N SER A 229 4.09 7.14 14.03
CA SER A 229 5.51 6.78 13.99
C SER A 229 5.78 5.28 14.19
N HIS A 230 4.87 4.59 14.89
CA HIS A 230 4.93 3.14 15.11
C HIS A 230 4.73 2.34 13.82
N ASP A 231 3.94 2.90 12.88
CA ASP A 231 3.56 2.26 11.63
C ASP A 231 4.38 2.75 10.42
N ILE A 232 5.53 3.36 10.68
CA ILE A 232 6.49 3.79 9.66
C ILE A 232 7.84 3.14 9.95
N VAL A 233 8.35 2.38 8.99
CA VAL A 233 9.61 1.64 9.09
C VAL A 233 10.54 1.95 7.93
N ILE A 234 11.79 1.53 8.06
CA ILE A 234 12.79 1.65 6.99
C ILE A 234 12.92 0.31 6.27
N LEU A 235 12.84 0.32 4.94
CA LEU A 235 13.20 -0.81 4.10
C LEU A 235 14.28 -0.41 3.09
N CYS A 236 15.15 -1.34 2.70
CA CYS A 236 15.98 -1.12 1.51
C CYS A 236 15.13 -1.24 0.23
N PRO A 237 15.59 -0.73 -0.92
CA PRO A 237 14.83 -0.77 -2.17
C PRO A 237 14.32 -2.17 -2.58
N GLU A 238 15.12 -3.21 -2.34
CA GLU A 238 14.76 -4.60 -2.65
C GLU A 238 13.62 -5.08 -1.76
N CYS A 239 13.79 -5.01 -0.43
CA CYS A 239 12.75 -5.41 0.52
C CYS A 239 11.48 -4.55 0.39
N HIS A 240 11.62 -3.26 0.06
CA HIS A 240 10.49 -2.37 -0.18
C HIS A 240 9.67 -2.84 -1.39
N LEU A 241 10.33 -3.21 -2.50
CA LEU A 241 9.64 -3.71 -3.69
C LEU A 241 8.88 -5.02 -3.40
N ASP A 242 9.51 -5.94 -2.67
CA ASP A 242 8.88 -7.22 -2.29
C ASP A 242 7.69 -6.99 -1.37
N CYS A 243 7.84 -6.13 -0.36
CA CYS A 243 6.76 -5.75 0.55
C CYS A 243 5.61 -5.08 -0.21
N GLU A 244 5.91 -4.12 -1.09
CA GLU A 244 4.91 -3.39 -1.88
C GLU A 244 4.10 -4.32 -2.80
N ARG A 245 4.73 -5.35 -3.38
CA ARG A 245 4.03 -6.36 -4.18
C ARG A 245 2.99 -7.12 -3.35
N LEU A 246 3.34 -7.49 -2.12
CA LEU A 246 2.44 -8.21 -1.21
C LEU A 246 1.33 -7.30 -0.68
N THR A 247 1.67 -6.07 -0.31
CA THR A 247 0.72 -5.02 0.09
C THR A 247 -0.31 -4.77 -1.00
N LYS A 248 0.12 -4.54 -2.25
CA LYS A 248 -0.80 -4.33 -3.39
C LYS A 248 -1.70 -5.52 -3.65
N ARG A 249 -1.21 -6.75 -3.48
CA ARG A 249 -2.03 -7.96 -3.60
C ARG A 249 -3.13 -7.96 -2.52
N ARG A 250 -2.76 -7.81 -1.25
CA ARG A 250 -3.74 -7.76 -0.14
C ARG A 250 -4.79 -6.66 -0.33
N MET A 251 -4.38 -5.48 -0.81
CA MET A 251 -5.32 -4.38 -1.10
C MET A 251 -6.36 -4.78 -2.16
N LYS A 252 -5.91 -5.42 -3.25
CA LYS A 252 -6.80 -5.92 -4.31
C LYS A 252 -7.73 -7.02 -3.80
N ASP A 253 -7.21 -7.93 -2.98
CA ASP A 253 -8.01 -9.03 -2.43
C ASP A 253 -9.12 -8.49 -1.52
N MET A 254 -8.81 -7.54 -0.63
CA MET A 254 -9.82 -6.89 0.21
C MET A 254 -10.85 -6.10 -0.60
N GLU A 255 -10.41 -5.38 -1.62
CA GLU A 255 -11.33 -4.67 -2.54
C GLU A 255 -12.26 -5.66 -3.26
N TYR A 256 -11.70 -6.75 -3.79
CA TYR A 256 -12.46 -7.78 -4.50
C TYR A 256 -13.53 -8.40 -3.61
N GLU A 257 -13.17 -8.84 -2.40
CA GLU A 257 -14.11 -9.45 -1.45
C GLU A 257 -15.28 -8.50 -1.13
N LEU A 258 -15.00 -7.21 -0.89
CA LEU A 258 -16.07 -6.24 -0.60
C LEU A 258 -16.98 -5.99 -1.80
N ARG A 259 -16.43 -5.89 -3.01
CA ARG A 259 -17.23 -5.76 -4.24
C ARG A 259 -18.10 -6.99 -4.48
N MET A 260 -17.58 -8.19 -4.22
CA MET A 260 -18.34 -9.45 -4.36
C MET A 260 -19.43 -9.58 -3.28
N ASN A 261 -19.16 -9.15 -2.04
CA ASN A 261 -20.16 -9.15 -0.97
C ASN A 261 -21.31 -8.19 -1.25
N ASP A 262 -21.02 -6.98 -1.74
CA ASP A 262 -22.07 -6.03 -2.15
C ASP A 262 -22.92 -6.58 -3.30
N MET A 263 -22.28 -7.25 -4.27
CA MET A 263 -23.00 -7.91 -5.37
C MET A 263 -23.94 -9.01 -4.87
N ARG A 264 -23.49 -9.88 -3.94
CA ARG A 264 -24.30 -10.95 -3.35
C ARG A 264 -25.50 -10.41 -2.57
N ARG A 265 -25.28 -9.43 -1.69
CA ARG A 265 -26.35 -8.82 -0.88
C ARG A 265 -27.44 -8.21 -1.78
N LYS A 266 -27.06 -7.54 -2.86
CA LYS A 266 -28.00 -6.92 -3.79
C LYS A 266 -28.75 -7.91 -4.69
N SER A 267 -28.15 -9.06 -5.01
CA SER A 267 -28.85 -10.12 -5.75
C SER A 267 -29.93 -10.81 -4.90
N GLU A 268 -29.78 -10.84 -3.57
CA GLU A 268 -30.79 -11.39 -2.66
C GLU A 268 -31.98 -10.43 -2.46
N GLU A 269 -31.78 -9.13 -2.69
CA GLU A 269 -32.80 -8.09 -2.50
C GLU A 269 -33.62 -7.80 -3.78
N ASN A 270 -33.18 -8.21 -4.98
CA ASN A 270 -33.87 -7.92 -6.25
C ASN A 270 -33.73 -9.05 -7.29
N ASP A 271 -34.83 -9.74 -7.60
CA ASP A 271 -34.88 -10.84 -8.57
C ASP A 271 -34.86 -10.40 -10.06
N ASP A 272 -35.04 -9.10 -10.38
CA ASP A 272 -35.44 -8.67 -11.74
C ASP A 272 -34.57 -7.60 -12.43
N ILE A 273 -33.33 -7.32 -11.98
CA ILE A 273 -32.49 -6.32 -12.66
C ILE A 273 -31.16 -6.91 -13.11
N GLY A 274 -31.14 -7.28 -14.40
CA GLY A 274 -29.93 -7.58 -15.14
C GLY A 274 -28.93 -6.43 -15.11
N LEU A 275 -27.68 -6.77 -14.77
CA LEU A 275 -26.41 -6.13 -15.14
C LEU A 275 -26.19 -4.61 -14.91
N ALA A 276 -27.10 -3.85 -14.31
CA ALA A 276 -27.06 -2.39 -14.42
C ALA A 276 -27.19 -1.63 -13.09
N TYR A 277 -26.27 -1.84 -12.11
CA TYR A 277 -25.79 -0.78 -11.17
C TYR A 277 -24.74 -1.33 -10.17
N TYR A 278 -23.62 -1.85 -10.66
CA TYR A 278 -22.52 -2.22 -9.77
C TYR A 278 -21.57 -1.03 -9.61
N ASN A 279 -21.02 -0.84 -8.40
CA ASN A 279 -19.78 -0.07 -8.22
C ASN A 279 -18.75 -0.69 -9.15
N THR A 280 -18.57 -0.08 -10.31
CA THR A 280 -17.91 -0.70 -11.44
C THR A 280 -16.41 -0.68 -11.15
N ILE A 281 -15.73 -1.79 -11.46
CA ILE A 281 -14.29 -1.94 -11.19
C ILE A 281 -13.51 -0.93 -12.03
N ASP A 282 -14.03 -0.59 -13.21
CA ASP A 282 -13.33 0.24 -14.19
C ASP A 282 -13.48 1.73 -13.87
N PRO A 283 -12.36 2.46 -13.68
CA PRO A 283 -12.37 3.92 -13.46
C PRO A 283 -12.83 4.70 -14.70
N VAL A 284 -12.83 4.05 -15.86
CA VAL A 284 -13.10 4.64 -17.17
C VAL A 284 -14.08 3.75 -17.90
N ILE A 285 -15.11 4.36 -18.47
CA ILE A 285 -16.07 3.70 -19.36
C ILE A 285 -15.80 4.14 -20.80
N ASP A 286 -15.90 3.17 -21.71
CA ASP A 286 -15.83 3.40 -23.14
C ASP A 286 -17.26 3.56 -23.66
N ASP A 287 -17.58 4.68 -24.32
CA ASP A 287 -18.82 4.82 -25.08
C ASP A 287 -18.70 3.96 -26.36
N PRO A 288 -19.49 2.87 -26.49
CA PRO A 288 -19.35 1.95 -27.62
C PRO A 288 -19.60 2.63 -28.97
N LYS A 289 -20.52 3.61 -29.02
CA LYS A 289 -20.88 4.32 -30.26
C LYS A 289 -19.73 5.23 -30.68
N LEU A 290 -19.15 5.99 -29.76
CA LEU A 290 -18.00 6.86 -30.06
C LEU A 290 -16.73 6.05 -30.35
N GLY A 291 -16.53 4.92 -29.67
CA GLY A 291 -15.44 3.99 -29.95
C GLY A 291 -15.55 3.39 -31.36
N GLN A 292 -16.78 3.09 -31.81
CA GLN A 292 -17.06 2.66 -33.17
C GLN A 292 -16.73 3.75 -34.18
N VAL A 293 -17.13 5.00 -33.95
CA VAL A 293 -16.79 6.15 -34.81
C VAL A 293 -15.28 6.26 -35.01
N ARG A 294 -14.50 6.22 -33.92
CA ARG A 294 -13.02 6.25 -33.99
C ARG A 294 -12.48 5.09 -34.84
N SER A 295 -12.98 3.88 -34.60
CA SER A 295 -12.53 2.66 -35.28
C SER A 295 -12.83 2.71 -36.78
N CYS A 296 -14.03 3.14 -37.16
CA CYS A 296 -14.43 3.34 -38.56
C CYS A 296 -13.59 4.42 -39.25
N ALA A 297 -13.37 5.58 -38.59
CA ALA A 297 -12.55 6.65 -39.14
C ALA A 297 -11.08 6.25 -39.32
N LEU A 298 -10.50 5.50 -38.37
CA LEU A 298 -9.17 4.92 -38.50
C LEU A 298 -9.07 3.93 -39.66
N ALA A 299 -10.08 3.06 -39.81
CA ALA A 299 -10.11 2.07 -40.88
C ALA A 299 -10.22 2.72 -42.27
N LEU A 300 -11.06 3.75 -42.42
CA LEU A 300 -11.15 4.55 -43.65
C LEU A 300 -9.84 5.28 -43.95
N LEU A 301 -9.18 5.85 -42.94
CA LEU A 301 -7.93 6.59 -43.17
C LEU A 301 -6.79 5.67 -43.63
N LYS A 302 -6.73 4.44 -43.12
CA LYS A 302 -5.59 3.53 -43.34
C LYS A 302 -5.81 2.51 -44.45
N TRP A 303 -7.05 2.04 -44.64
CA TRP A 303 -7.33 0.83 -45.42
C TRP A 303 -8.43 1.01 -46.48
N LYS A 304 -8.93 2.22 -46.72
CA LYS A 304 -10.04 2.46 -47.66
C LYS A 304 -9.81 1.85 -49.05
N ALA A 305 -8.59 1.88 -49.58
CA ALA A 305 -8.28 1.35 -50.92
C ALA A 305 -8.33 -0.19 -51.03
N THR A 306 -8.24 -0.92 -49.91
CA THR A 306 -8.22 -2.39 -49.88
C THR A 306 -9.54 -2.96 -49.35
N MET A 307 -10.45 -2.10 -48.90
CA MET A 307 -11.69 -2.48 -48.22
C MET A 307 -12.84 -2.70 -49.23
N PRO A 308 -13.73 -3.69 -49.01
CA PRO A 308 -14.94 -3.86 -49.83
C PRO A 308 -15.81 -2.60 -49.80
N GLN A 309 -16.40 -2.26 -50.95
CA GLN A 309 -17.18 -1.02 -51.13
C GLN A 309 -18.34 -0.89 -50.12
N GLU A 310 -19.04 -1.98 -49.85
CA GLU A 310 -20.13 -2.03 -48.86
C GLU A 310 -19.65 -1.66 -47.44
N GLN A 311 -18.43 -2.06 -47.07
CA GLN A 311 -17.85 -1.79 -45.76
C GLN A 311 -17.35 -0.35 -45.65
N VAL A 312 -16.79 0.20 -46.74
CA VAL A 312 -16.46 1.63 -46.86
C VAL A 312 -17.71 2.47 -46.66
N GLU A 313 -18.81 2.11 -47.32
CA GLU A 313 -20.11 2.78 -47.22
C GLU A 313 -20.64 2.84 -45.80
N ARG A 314 -20.64 1.67 -45.14
CA ARG A 314 -21.08 1.56 -43.74
C ARG A 314 -20.22 2.40 -42.80
N TYR A 315 -18.90 2.38 -42.98
CA TYR A 315 -17.99 3.15 -42.12
C TYR A 315 -18.10 4.65 -42.38
N GLU A 316 -18.23 5.07 -43.63
CA GLU A 316 -18.43 6.47 -43.98
C GLU A 316 -19.75 6.98 -43.41
N MET A 317 -20.82 6.18 -43.44
CA MET A 317 -22.10 6.53 -42.83
C MET A 317 -21.94 6.81 -41.33
N ILE A 318 -21.34 5.90 -40.56
CA ILE A 318 -21.12 6.06 -39.11
C ILE A 318 -20.34 7.35 -38.80
N VAL A 319 -19.29 7.64 -39.57
CA VAL A 319 -18.47 8.84 -39.37
C VAL A 319 -19.23 10.12 -39.76
N ARG A 320 -19.95 10.12 -40.89
CA ARG A 320 -20.75 11.27 -41.35
C ARG A 320 -21.86 11.59 -40.36
N THR A 321 -22.59 10.58 -39.86
CA THR A 321 -23.62 10.77 -38.83
C THR A 321 -23.04 11.42 -37.58
N TYR A 322 -21.88 10.96 -37.11
CA TYR A 322 -21.22 11.57 -35.95
C TYR A 322 -20.80 13.03 -36.19
N LEU A 323 -20.17 13.32 -37.34
CA LEU A 323 -19.70 14.67 -37.67
C LEU A 323 -20.87 15.64 -37.82
N ALA A 324 -21.97 15.22 -38.45
CA ALA A 324 -23.16 16.03 -38.60
C ALA A 324 -23.83 16.34 -37.25
N SER A 325 -23.94 15.36 -36.36
CA SER A 325 -24.58 15.55 -35.04
C SER A 325 -23.73 16.35 -34.04
N ASN A 326 -22.40 16.23 -34.09
CA ASN A 326 -21.54 16.74 -33.00
C ASN A 326 -20.54 17.82 -33.40
N VAL A 327 -20.32 18.09 -34.69
CA VAL A 327 -19.31 19.07 -35.15
C VAL A 327 -19.93 20.27 -35.84
N CYS A 328 -21.07 20.09 -36.50
CA CYS A 328 -21.75 21.16 -37.24
C CYS A 328 -23.05 21.56 -36.54
N THR A 329 -23.04 21.98 -35.28
CA THR A 329 -24.28 22.22 -34.51
C THR A 329 -25.13 23.38 -35.02
N ASP A 330 -24.51 24.41 -35.61
CA ASP A 330 -25.14 25.72 -35.83
C ASP A 330 -25.46 26.02 -37.31
N ASP A 331 -25.25 25.06 -38.21
CA ASP A 331 -25.39 25.26 -39.66
C ASP A 331 -26.02 24.01 -40.30
N GLU A 332 -27.35 24.02 -40.41
CA GLU A 332 -28.16 22.92 -40.98
C GLU A 332 -27.77 22.59 -42.43
N GLU A 333 -27.30 23.58 -43.20
CA GLU A 333 -26.85 23.38 -44.58
C GLU A 333 -25.52 22.61 -44.62
N LYS A 334 -24.59 22.89 -43.69
CA LYS A 334 -23.37 22.09 -43.50
C LYS A 334 -23.65 20.69 -42.97
N LYS A 335 -24.64 20.50 -42.10
CA LYS A 335 -25.08 19.15 -41.64
C LYS A 335 -25.58 18.32 -42.82
N LEU A 336 -26.49 18.88 -43.63
CA LEU A 336 -27.00 18.21 -44.83
C LEU A 336 -25.89 17.89 -45.83
N THR A 337 -24.91 18.79 -45.99
CA THR A 337 -23.76 18.56 -46.89
C THR A 337 -22.87 17.39 -46.42
N ILE A 338 -22.66 17.25 -45.11
CA ILE A 338 -21.88 16.13 -44.54
C ILE A 338 -22.64 14.81 -44.61
N LEU A 339 -23.98 14.84 -44.45
CA LEU A 339 -24.84 13.66 -44.51
C LEU A 339 -25.09 13.17 -45.94
N ASN A 340 -25.22 14.10 -46.90
CA ASN A 340 -25.51 13.78 -48.29
C ASN A 340 -24.27 13.29 -49.02
N ARG A 341 -24.17 11.96 -49.18
CA ARG A 341 -23.22 11.31 -50.11
C ARG A 341 -23.47 11.69 -51.57
N THR A 342 -24.62 12.30 -51.86
CA THR A 342 -25.18 12.61 -53.19
C THR A 342 -24.33 13.60 -54.00
N GLY A 343 -23.53 14.44 -53.34
CA GLY A 343 -22.53 15.31 -53.98
C GLY A 343 -21.19 14.64 -54.29
N GLY A 344 -21.06 13.32 -54.09
CA GLY A 344 -19.84 12.54 -54.37
C GLY A 344 -18.64 12.82 -53.45
N MET A 345 -18.69 13.87 -52.63
CA MET A 345 -17.58 14.34 -51.78
C MET A 345 -17.10 13.26 -50.80
N GLU A 346 -15.85 12.86 -50.97
CA GLU A 346 -15.16 12.00 -50.02
C GLU A 346 -14.94 12.71 -48.68
N LEU A 347 -14.98 11.94 -47.58
CA LEU A 347 -14.57 12.47 -46.28
C LEU A 347 -13.11 12.94 -46.37
N THR A 348 -12.88 14.21 -46.06
CA THR A 348 -11.54 14.79 -46.06
C THR A 348 -10.68 14.14 -44.97
N LYS A 349 -9.36 14.13 -45.17
CA LYS A 349 -8.41 13.66 -44.17
C LYS A 349 -8.57 14.37 -42.83
N LEU A 350 -8.94 15.66 -42.84
CA LEU A 350 -9.17 16.47 -41.64
C LEU A 350 -10.45 16.03 -40.90
N GLN A 351 -11.54 15.76 -41.61
CA GLN A 351 -12.76 15.21 -41.02
C GLN A 351 -12.54 13.82 -40.41
N LEU A 352 -11.78 12.95 -41.09
CA LEU A 352 -11.40 11.65 -40.54
C LEU A 352 -10.52 11.81 -39.30
N GLN A 353 -9.53 12.70 -39.31
CA GLN A 353 -8.70 12.98 -38.13
C GLN A 353 -9.52 13.52 -36.95
N HIS A 354 -10.51 14.36 -37.21
CA HIS A 354 -11.44 14.84 -36.18
C HIS A 354 -12.22 13.68 -35.56
N ALA A 355 -12.81 12.80 -36.38
CA ALA A 355 -13.53 11.61 -35.91
C ALA A 355 -12.62 10.60 -35.19
N ILE A 356 -11.35 10.47 -35.57
CA ILE A 356 -10.36 9.64 -34.86
C ILE A 356 -10.11 10.19 -33.45
N ASN A 357 -10.03 11.51 -33.31
CA ASN A 357 -9.73 12.18 -32.05
C ASN A 357 -10.94 12.32 -31.11
N VAL A 358 -12.08 11.69 -31.43
CA VAL A 358 -13.24 11.66 -30.55
C VAL A 358 -12.89 11.09 -29.18
N LYS A 359 -13.32 11.80 -28.13
CA LYS A 359 -13.19 11.34 -26.74
C LYS A 359 -14.27 10.29 -26.46
N TYR A 360 -13.96 9.03 -26.79
CA TYR A 360 -14.85 7.91 -26.51
C TYR A 360 -14.68 7.34 -25.09
N ARG A 361 -13.64 7.77 -24.37
CA ARG A 361 -13.37 7.34 -22.99
C ARG A 361 -13.72 8.44 -22.01
N THR A 362 -14.59 8.14 -21.06
CA THR A 362 -14.99 9.08 -20.01
C THR A 362 -14.78 8.49 -18.62
N LYS A 363 -14.61 9.35 -17.61
CA LYS A 363 -14.53 8.88 -16.23
C LYS A 363 -15.86 8.25 -15.85
N ASN A 364 -15.79 7.10 -15.22
CA ASN A 364 -16.97 6.44 -14.73
C ASN A 364 -17.53 7.18 -13.50
N PRO A 365 -18.75 7.74 -13.55
CA PRO A 365 -19.34 8.46 -12.43
C PRO A 365 -19.64 7.56 -11.23
N ASN A 366 -19.81 6.25 -11.46
CA ASN A 366 -20.09 5.25 -10.42
C ASN A 366 -18.81 4.54 -9.93
N TYR A 367 -17.62 5.02 -10.32
CA TYR A 367 -16.37 4.44 -9.85
C TYR A 367 -16.05 4.91 -8.43
N ILE A 368 -16.03 3.95 -7.50
CA ILE A 368 -15.51 4.17 -6.16
C ILE A 368 -14.11 3.56 -6.07
N PRO A 369 -13.08 4.34 -5.68
CA PRO A 369 -11.74 3.81 -5.45
C PRO A 369 -11.72 2.69 -4.41
N GLY A 370 -10.95 1.63 -4.67
CA GLY A 370 -10.88 0.48 -3.76
C GLY A 370 -10.48 0.84 -2.32
N ALA A 371 -9.65 1.88 -2.16
CA ALA A 371 -9.26 2.37 -0.83
C ALA A 371 -10.46 2.90 -0.02
N GLU A 372 -11.37 3.60 -0.69
CA GLU A 372 -12.58 4.16 -0.09
C GLU A 372 -13.57 3.07 0.27
N ILE A 373 -13.78 2.07 -0.60
CA ILE A 373 -14.65 0.92 -0.32
C ILE A 373 -14.23 0.21 0.97
N VAL A 374 -12.92 -0.05 1.13
CA VAL A 374 -12.40 -0.72 2.33
C VAL A 374 -12.60 0.14 3.58
N ILE A 375 -12.30 1.44 3.54
CA ILE A 375 -12.46 2.30 4.72
C ILE A 375 -13.93 2.54 5.06
N GLN A 376 -14.80 2.74 4.07
CA GLN A 376 -16.25 2.83 4.25
C GLN A 376 -16.80 1.57 4.90
N SER A 377 -16.29 0.38 4.53
CA SER A 377 -16.73 -0.88 5.13
C SER A 377 -16.50 -0.97 6.64
N LEU A 378 -15.58 -0.17 7.21
CA LEU A 378 -15.30 -0.10 8.65
C LEU A 378 -16.38 0.69 9.42
N ASN A 379 -17.28 1.39 8.72
CA ASN A 379 -18.40 2.18 9.27
C ASN A 379 -18.00 3.22 10.33
N GLY A 380 -16.74 3.65 10.36
CA GLY A 380 -16.24 4.57 11.39
C GLY A 380 -16.14 3.97 12.79
N GLU A 381 -16.37 2.67 12.96
CA GLU A 381 -16.33 2.01 14.27
C GLU A 381 -14.89 1.86 14.76
N ASP A 382 -14.58 2.46 15.91
CA ASP A 382 -13.23 2.50 16.47
C ASP A 382 -12.60 1.11 16.57
N ARG A 383 -13.32 0.15 17.15
CA ARG A 383 -12.85 -1.24 17.29
C ARG A 383 -12.44 -1.85 15.95
N ARG A 384 -13.22 -1.63 14.88
CA ARG A 384 -12.93 -2.16 13.55
C ARG A 384 -11.73 -1.45 12.92
N ILE A 385 -11.59 -0.15 13.13
CA ILE A 385 -10.41 0.61 12.67
C ILE A 385 -9.15 0.15 13.39
N GLU A 386 -9.20 -0.06 14.70
CA GLU A 386 -8.05 -0.57 15.45
C GLU A 386 -7.63 -1.95 14.97
N LEU A 387 -8.60 -2.86 14.82
CA LEU A 387 -8.36 -4.20 14.30
C LEU A 387 -7.76 -4.13 12.89
N PHE A 388 -8.30 -3.30 12.01
CA PHE A 388 -7.76 -3.10 10.66
C PHE A 388 -6.28 -2.67 10.68
N ILE A 389 -5.90 -1.72 11.55
CA ILE A 389 -4.51 -1.30 11.68
C ILE A 389 -3.63 -2.44 12.22
N ARG A 390 -4.08 -3.16 13.26
CA ARG A 390 -3.35 -4.30 13.84
C ARG A 390 -3.22 -5.47 12.86
N GLU A 391 -4.20 -5.69 12.00
CA GLU A 391 -4.13 -6.68 10.94
C GLU A 391 -3.08 -6.34 9.88
N TRP A 392 -2.92 -5.06 9.53
CA TRP A 392 -1.83 -4.60 8.67
C TRP A 392 -0.46 -4.78 9.31
N ARG A 393 -0.33 -4.48 10.62
CA ARG A 393 0.89 -4.79 11.38
C ARG A 393 1.20 -6.29 11.39
N THR A 394 0.18 -7.10 11.65
CA THR A 394 0.29 -8.57 11.66
C THR A 394 0.70 -9.09 10.29
N PHE A 395 0.09 -8.58 9.22
CA PHE A 395 0.44 -8.91 7.85
C PHE A 395 1.89 -8.60 7.54
N PHE A 396 2.36 -7.39 7.91
CA PHE A 396 3.74 -6.99 7.70
C PHE A 396 4.72 -7.96 8.39
N ILE A 397 4.50 -8.29 9.67
CA ILE A 397 5.35 -9.26 10.38
C ILE A 397 5.34 -10.63 9.70
N LYS A 398 4.15 -11.15 9.39
CA LYS A 398 3.98 -12.49 8.78
C LYS A 398 4.52 -12.62 7.37
N THR A 399 4.62 -11.53 6.62
CA THR A 399 5.02 -11.58 5.21
C THR A 399 6.45 -11.10 4.98
N VAL A 400 6.86 -10.03 5.65
CA VAL A 400 8.19 -9.42 5.50
C VAL A 400 9.22 -10.08 6.41
N HIS A 401 8.79 -10.76 7.48
CA HIS A 401 9.64 -11.43 8.46
C HIS A 401 10.81 -10.55 8.94
N PRO A 402 10.52 -9.36 9.50
CA PRO A 402 11.57 -8.41 9.83
C PRO A 402 12.46 -8.89 10.97
N GLN A 403 13.78 -8.77 10.78
CA GLN A 403 14.80 -9.23 11.75
C GLN A 403 15.34 -8.09 12.63
N HIS A 404 15.03 -6.84 12.29
CA HIS A 404 15.60 -5.65 12.93
C HIS A 404 14.54 -4.61 13.27
N MET A 405 13.40 -5.05 13.77
CA MET A 405 12.37 -4.14 14.27
C MET A 405 12.91 -3.29 15.43
N PRO A 406 12.46 -2.03 15.58
CA PRO A 406 12.81 -1.22 16.74
C PRO A 406 12.44 -1.89 18.07
N LEU A 407 13.23 -1.63 19.11
CA LEU A 407 12.96 -2.13 20.45
C LEU A 407 11.58 -1.63 20.94
N GLY A 408 10.82 -2.49 21.61
CA GLY A 408 9.46 -2.15 22.08
C GLY A 408 8.39 -2.12 20.99
N TRP A 409 8.74 -2.34 19.71
CA TRP A 409 7.74 -2.45 18.66
C TRP A 409 6.92 -3.73 18.83
N LYS A 410 5.59 -3.60 18.91
CA LYS A 410 4.65 -4.73 18.91
C LYS A 410 3.44 -4.45 18.03
N VAL A 411 2.78 -5.50 17.57
CA VAL A 411 1.51 -5.42 16.83
C VAL A 411 0.44 -4.72 17.67
N ASP A 412 0.35 -5.07 18.95
CA ASP A 412 -0.70 -4.65 19.87
C ASP A 412 -0.46 -3.31 20.55
N ASN A 413 0.58 -2.55 20.17
CA ASN A 413 0.77 -1.20 20.70
C ASN A 413 -0.45 -0.32 20.34
N PRO A 414 -0.77 0.70 21.16
CA PRO A 414 -1.90 1.59 20.90
C PRO A 414 -1.86 2.21 19.49
N VAL A 415 -3.03 2.30 18.87
CA VAL A 415 -3.20 2.90 17.53
C VAL A 415 -3.63 4.37 17.60
N VAL A 416 -4.13 4.82 18.76
CA VAL A 416 -4.46 6.21 19.08
C VAL A 416 -3.50 6.70 20.16
N CYS A 417 -3.18 7.99 20.14
CA CYS A 417 -2.37 8.62 21.17
C CYS A 417 -3.25 8.93 22.38
N GLY A 418 -3.07 8.21 23.49
CA GLY A 418 -3.71 8.46 24.80
C GLY A 418 -5.22 8.68 24.74
N SER A 419 -6.01 7.66 25.11
CA SER A 419 -7.42 7.91 25.41
C SER A 419 -7.51 9.04 26.45
N ARG A 420 -8.04 10.19 26.05
CA ARG A 420 -8.83 10.96 26.99
C ARG A 420 -10.02 10.05 27.24
N ASP A 421 -10.15 9.52 28.44
CA ASP A 421 -11.44 9.03 28.88
C ASP A 421 -12.35 10.27 28.82
N THR A 422 -13.07 10.43 27.71
CA THR A 422 -14.08 11.47 27.54
C THR A 422 -15.36 10.93 28.19
N ASP A 423 -15.32 10.89 29.51
CA ASP A 423 -16.50 11.17 30.32
C ASP A 423 -16.17 12.52 30.98
N ASP A 424 -17.02 13.51 30.76
CA ASP A 424 -16.88 14.93 31.14
C ASP A 424 -16.12 15.80 30.13
N ASP A 425 -16.86 16.28 29.13
CA ASP A 425 -16.97 17.72 28.79
C ASP A 425 -17.88 17.85 27.56
N GLU A 426 -19.18 17.68 27.77
CA GLU A 426 -20.16 18.42 26.97
C GLU A 426 -20.06 19.88 27.41
N ASN A 427 -19.94 20.77 26.43
CA ASN A 427 -19.80 22.23 26.48
C ASN A 427 -18.37 22.71 26.23
N ASP A 428 -18.08 22.98 24.96
CA ASP A 428 -17.51 24.27 24.53
C ASP A 428 -17.62 24.33 23.00
N ASP A 429 -18.81 24.72 22.56
CA ASP A 429 -18.98 25.41 21.30
C ASP A 429 -18.26 26.76 21.42
N ASP A 430 -17.13 26.90 20.73
CA ASP A 430 -16.63 28.15 20.11
C ASP A 430 -15.12 28.03 19.83
N ASP A 431 -14.74 27.72 18.58
CA ASP A 431 -13.76 28.55 17.87
C ASP A 431 -13.72 28.18 16.38
N GLU A 432 -14.51 28.91 15.60
CA GLU A 432 -14.25 29.12 14.19
C GLU A 432 -12.94 29.92 14.02
N ARG A 433 -12.21 29.59 12.95
CA ARG A 433 -11.36 30.51 12.16
C ARG A 433 -9.95 30.76 12.69
N VAL A 434 -8.95 30.16 12.02
CA VAL A 434 -7.99 30.92 11.19
C VAL A 434 -7.46 29.98 10.09
N GLY A 435 -7.72 30.37 8.84
CA GLY A 435 -7.24 29.72 7.64
C GLY A 435 -5.76 29.99 7.36
N GLY A 436 -5.22 29.21 6.42
CA GLY A 436 -3.87 29.37 5.91
C GLY A 436 -3.69 28.44 4.73
N ASP A 437 -4.12 28.92 3.56
CA ASP A 437 -3.89 28.33 2.25
C ASP A 437 -2.43 27.89 2.07
N ASN A 438 -2.25 26.69 1.50
CA ASN A 438 -1.23 26.54 0.48
C ASN A 438 -1.57 25.40 -0.46
N ASP A 439 -2.03 25.81 -1.63
CA ASP A 439 -2.14 25.04 -2.86
C ASP A 439 -0.78 24.43 -3.23
N SER A 440 -0.75 23.12 -3.44
CA SER A 440 0.35 22.42 -4.12
C SER A 440 -0.18 21.08 -4.62
N ARG A 441 -0.88 21.13 -5.76
CA ARG A 441 -1.16 19.99 -6.63
C ARG A 441 0.15 19.29 -7.03
N GLY A 442 0.55 18.30 -6.24
CA GLY A 442 1.63 17.37 -6.57
C GLY A 442 1.12 16.25 -7.46
N VAL A 443 1.36 16.39 -8.77
CA VAL A 443 1.14 15.38 -9.82
C VAL A 443 1.70 14.02 -9.39
N VAL A 444 0.83 13.03 -9.25
CA VAL A 444 1.19 11.61 -9.10
C VAL A 444 1.80 11.14 -10.41
N LYS A 445 3.14 11.04 -10.46
CA LYS A 445 3.82 10.27 -11.50
C LYS A 445 3.71 8.79 -11.16
N THR A 446 2.85 8.10 -11.90
CA THR A 446 2.82 6.65 -11.98
C THR A 446 4.12 6.15 -12.62
N TRP A 447 4.73 5.13 -12.02
CA TRP A 447 5.75 4.27 -12.64
C TRP A 447 5.27 2.83 -12.58
#